data_AF-A0A9P7FZM5-F1
#
_entry.id   AF-A0A9P7FZM5-F1
#
_cell.length_a   1.000
_cell.length_b   1.000
_cell.length_c   1.000
_cell.angle_alpha   90.00
_cell.angle_beta   90.00
_cell.angle_gamma   90.00
#
_symmetry.space_group_name_H-M   'P 1'
#
loop_
_entity.id
_entity.type
_entity.pdbx_description
1 polymer ?
#
loop_
_entity_poly.entity_id
_entity_poly.type
_entity_poly.pdbx_seq_one_letter_code
_entity_poly.pdbx_strand_id
1 'polypeptide(L)' 'ATNNISGTSMATPHVAGLIAYLIGKNGNSSPAAITALLKSLSVKGVISGIPAGTVNNLVQNA' A
#
# COMPACT_ATOMS: atom_id res chain seq x y z
N ALA A 1 6.20 13.73 -24.41
CA ALA A 1 7.14 12.68 -23.97
C ALA A 1 6.59 12.02 -22.71
N THR A 2 6.78 10.71 -22.54
CA THR A 2 6.32 9.96 -21.37
C THR A 2 7.52 9.56 -20.53
N ASN A 3 7.50 9.86 -19.23
CA ASN A 3 8.56 9.46 -18.31
C ASN A 3 8.15 8.17 -17.59
N ASN A 4 8.81 7.06 -17.92
CA ASN A 4 8.54 5.75 -17.32
C ASN A 4 9.78 5.31 -16.53
N ILE A 5 9.67 5.31 -15.20
CA ILE A 5 10.76 5.01 -14.27
C ILE A 5 10.32 3.98 -13.23
N SER A 6 11.28 3.31 -12.62
CA SER A 6 11.04 2.23 -11.65
C SER A 6 11.79 2.50 -10.35
N GLY A 7 11.20 2.12 -9.22
CA GLY A 7 11.84 2.23 -7.91
C GLY A 7 10.84 2.21 -6.75
N THR A 8 11.34 2.06 -5.53
CA THR A 8 10.52 2.17 -4.32
C THR A 8 9.87 3.55 -4.21
N SER A 9 10.52 4.60 -4.72
CA SER A 9 9.94 5.94 -4.87
C SER A 9 8.67 5.98 -5.73
N MET A 10 8.47 5.01 -6.64
CA MET A 10 7.25 4.87 -7.45
C MET A 10 6.23 3.95 -6.77
N ALA A 11 6.65 3.06 -5.87
CA ALA A 11 5.75 2.27 -5.04
C ALA A 11 5.09 3.11 -3.93
N THR A 12 5.86 3.97 -3.25
CA THR A 12 5.38 4.86 -2.18
C THR A 12 4.13 5.68 -2.54
N PRO A 13 4.03 6.37 -3.69
CA PRO A 13 2.85 7.15 -4.03
C PRO A 13 1.57 6.31 -4.19
N HIS A 14 1.66 5.01 -4.52
CA HIS A 14 0.49 4.14 -4.56
C HIS A 14 -0.10 3.91 -3.17
N VAL A 15 0.75 3.69 -2.17
CA VAL A 15 0.33 3.54 -0.77
C VAL A 15 -0.22 4.86 -0.22
N ALA A 16 0.46 5.98 -0.48
CA ALA A 16 0.00 7.30 -0.04
C ALA A 16 -1.36 7.68 -0.68
N GLY A 17 -1.53 7.43 -1.98
CA GLY A 17 -2.78 7.65 -2.69
C GLY A 17 -3.93 6.81 -2.14
N LEU A 18 -3.69 5.54 -1.80
CA LEU A 18 -4.70 4.69 -1.17
C LEU A 18 -5.09 5.19 0.22
N ILE A 19 -4.13 5.65 1.03
CA ILE A 19 -4.44 6.26 2.33
C ILE A 19 -5.32 7.50 2.15
N ALA A 20 -5.00 8.37 1.19
CA ALA A 20 -5.81 9.54 0.89
C ALA A 20 -7.23 9.16 0.45
N TYR A 21 -7.38 8.13 -0.39
CA TYR A 21 -8.68 7.58 -0.77
C TYR A 21 -9.47 7.07 0.44
N LEU A 22 -8.84 6.29 1.33
CA LEU A 22 -9.49 5.75 2.53
C LEU A 22 -9.92 6.88 3.49
N ILE A 23 -9.12 7.93 3.64
CA ILE A 23 -9.51 9.12 4.42
C ILE A 23 -10.74 9.79 3.80
N GLY A 24 -10.78 9.94 2.47
CA GLY A 24 -11.93 10.51 1.78
C GLY A 24 -13.21 9.64 1.88
N LYS A 25 -13.07 8.31 1.84
CA LYS A 25 -14.19 7.36 1.88
C LYS A 25 -14.73 7.13 3.30
N ASN A 26 -13.85 6.95 4.28
CA ASN A 26 -14.18 6.46 5.62
C ASN A 26 -14.04 7.54 6.70
N GLY A 27 -13.54 8.73 6.35
CA GLY A 27 -13.12 9.74 7.32
C GLY A 27 -11.69 9.50 7.82
N ASN A 28 -11.09 10.55 8.39
CA ASN A 28 -9.73 10.46 8.91
C ASN A 28 -9.67 9.63 10.20
N SER A 29 -8.55 8.96 10.42
CA SER A 29 -8.30 8.12 11.59
C SER A 29 -6.85 8.24 12.03
N SER A 30 -6.52 7.70 13.21
CA SER A 30 -5.13 7.72 13.66
C SER A 30 -4.21 6.99 12.68
N PRO A 31 -2.93 7.39 12.54
CA PRO A 31 -1.98 6.71 11.65
C PRO A 31 -1.86 5.21 11.93
N ALA A 32 -1.95 4.82 13.20
CA ALA A 32 -1.94 3.41 13.61
C ALA A 32 -3.17 2.65 13.10
N ALA A 33 -4.37 3.23 13.24
CA ALA A 33 -5.61 2.62 12.77
C ALA A 33 -5.63 2.48 11.23
N ILE A 34 -5.21 3.52 10.50
CA ILE A 34 -5.11 3.48 9.03
C ILE A 34 -4.08 2.44 8.59
N THR A 35 -2.94 2.35 9.28
CA THR A 35 -1.91 1.34 8.96
C THR A 35 -2.44 -0.08 9.17
N ALA A 36 -3.21 -0.32 10.24
CA ALA A 36 -3.82 -1.61 10.50
C ALA A 36 -4.85 -1.97 9.42
N LEU A 37 -5.71 -1.02 9.05
CA LEU A 37 -6.68 -1.19 7.96
C LEU A 37 -6.00 -1.47 6.62
N LEU A 38 -4.98 -0.69 6.27
CA LEU A 38 -4.21 -0.90 5.04
C LEU A 38 -3.60 -2.31 4.98
N LYS A 39 -3.05 -2.78 6.11
CA LYS A 39 -2.52 -4.14 6.22
C LYS A 39 -3.61 -5.21 6.20
N SER A 40 -4.84 -4.94 6.65
CA SER A 40 -5.92 -5.93 6.57
C SER A 40 -6.49 -6.05 5.16
N LEU A 41 -6.52 -4.96 4.40
CA LEU A 41 -7.02 -4.92 3.02
C LEU A 41 -6.04 -5.48 1.98
N SER A 42 -4.75 -5.60 2.29
CA SER A 42 -3.74 -6.05 1.33
C SER A 42 -3.96 -7.49 0.85
N VAL A 43 -3.64 -7.79 -0.41
CA VAL A 43 -3.56 -9.17 -0.92
C VAL A 43 -2.36 -9.88 -0.27
N LYS A 44 -2.59 -11.08 0.26
CA LYS A 44 -1.57 -11.86 0.98
C LYS A 44 -0.90 -12.89 0.07
N GLY A 45 0.41 -13.08 0.21
CA GLY A 45 1.11 -14.23 -0.33
C GLY A 45 1.39 -14.22 -1.84
N VAL A 46 1.11 -13.11 -2.53
CA VAL A 46 1.21 -13.03 -4.00
C VAL A 46 2.55 -12.52 -4.51
N ILE A 47 3.41 -11.98 -3.64
CA ILE A 47 4.73 -11.47 -4.05
C ILE A 47 5.75 -12.60 -4.03
N SER A 48 6.39 -12.86 -5.16
CA SER A 48 7.49 -13.84 -5.30
C SER A 48 8.86 -13.19 -5.13
N GLY A 49 9.88 -13.96 -4.73
CA GLY A 49 11.28 -13.50 -4.70
C GLY A 49 11.62 -12.56 -3.54
N ILE A 50 10.79 -12.48 -2.51
CA ILE A 50 11.08 -11.66 -1.32
C ILE A 50 11.97 -12.40 -0.31
N PRO A 51 12.88 -11.72 0.41
CA PRO A 51 13.69 -12.33 1.45
C PRO A 51 12.86 -12.94 2.58
N ALA A 52 13.36 -14.01 3.19
CA ALA A 52 12.75 -14.62 4.37
C ALA A 52 12.55 -13.59 5.50
N GLY A 53 11.41 -13.65 6.17
CA GLY A 53 11.01 -12.68 7.20
C GLY A 53 10.38 -11.39 6.69
N THR A 54 10.34 -11.17 5.36
CA THR A 54 9.59 -10.05 4.77
C THR A 54 8.10 -10.35 4.73
N VAL A 55 7.27 -9.40 5.16
CA VAL A 55 5.82 -9.55 5.11
C VAL A 55 5.34 -9.58 3.65
N ASN A 56 4.60 -10.62 3.27
CA ASN A 56 4.06 -10.80 1.92
C ASN A 56 2.67 -10.15 1.78
N ASN A 57 2.64 -8.82 1.74
CA ASN A 57 1.43 -8.02 1.56
C ASN A 57 1.56 -7.11 0.34
N LEU A 58 0.68 -7.28 -0.64
CA LEU A 58 0.55 -6.38 -1.79
C LEU A 58 -0.57 -5.36 -1.52
N VAL A 59 -0.27 -4.07 -1.71
CA VAL A 59 -1.27 -2.99 -1.55
C VAL A 59 -2.47 -3.20 -2.47
N GLN A 60 -3.67 -3.01 -1.95
CA GLN A 60 -4.93 -3.24 -2.68
C GLN A 60 -5.95 -2.16 -2.35
N ASN A 61 -6.62 -1.65 -3.38
CA ASN A 61 -7.84 -0.88 -3.24
C ASN A 61 -9.04 -1.82 -3.44
N ALA A 62 -9.76 -2.14 -2.37
CA ALA A 62 -10.92 -3.05 -2.37
C ALA A 62 -12.24 -2.28 -2.20
#